data_AF-A0A401SQP1-F1
#
_entry.id   AF-A0A401SQP1-F1
#
_cell.length_a   1.000
_cell.length_b   1.000
_cell.length_c   1.000
_cell.angle_alpha   90.00
_cell.angle_beta   90.00
_cell.angle_gamma   90.00
#
_symmetry.space_group_name_H-M   'P 1'
#
loop_
_entity.id
_entity.type
_entity.pdbx_description
1 polymer ?
#
loop_
_entity_poly.entity_id
_entity_poly.type
_entity_poly.pdbx_seq_one_letter_code
_entity_poly.pdbx_strand_id
1 'polypeptide(L)' 'MEHPGKLIFAPDLVLDRNEGKCVEGMVEIFDMLLATVSRFRLLKLQCEEYICLKAIILLNSGKSELHTGVSVNHMPHDYH' A
#
# COMPACT_ATOMS: atom_id res chain seq x y z
N MET A 1 -14.06 -1.02 -17.19
CA MET A 1 -13.97 -2.34 -17.85
C MET A 1 -13.45 -3.30 -16.79
N GLU A 2 -14.27 -4.22 -16.29
CA GLU A 2 -13.79 -5.22 -15.33
C GLU A 2 -13.00 -6.29 -16.08
N HIS A 3 -11.74 -6.47 -15.71
CA HIS A 3 -10.91 -7.57 -16.20
C HIS A 3 -10.78 -8.58 -15.06
N PRO A 4 -11.68 -9.56 -14.96
CA PRO A 4 -11.52 -10.65 -13.99
C PRO A 4 -10.23 -11.40 -14.29
N GLY A 5 -9.45 -11.69 -13.24
CA GLY A 5 -8.18 -12.43 -13.38
C GLY A 5 -6.99 -11.63 -13.93
N LYS A 6 -7.12 -10.31 -14.13
CA LYS A 6 -6.02 -9.44 -14.58
C LYS A 6 -5.73 -8.30 -13.60
N LEU A 7 -4.47 -7.94 -13.49
CA LEU A 7 -3.96 -6.78 -12.76
C LEU A 7 -3.49 -5.72 -13.76
N ILE A 8 -4.01 -4.50 -13.66
CA ILE A 8 -3.57 -3.38 -14.49
C ILE A 8 -2.60 -2.55 -13.66
N PHE A 9 -1.32 -2.55 -14.01
CA PHE A 9 -0.30 -1.74 -13.36
C PHE A 9 -0.10 -0.41 -14.08
N ALA A 10 -0.12 -0.43 -15.42
CA ALA A 10 -0.04 0.73 -16.30
C ALA A 10 -0.84 0.46 -17.59
N PRO A 11 -1.11 1.47 -18.45
CA PRO A 11 -1.87 1.28 -19.69
C PRO A 11 -1.30 0.20 -20.63
N ASP A 12 0.02 0.07 -20.67
CA ASP A 12 0.81 -0.88 -21.47
C ASP A 12 1.27 -2.11 -20.67
N LEU A 13 0.97 -2.15 -19.36
CA LEU A 13 1.36 -3.23 -18.45
C LEU A 13 0.14 -3.79 -17.73
N VAL A 14 -0.52 -4.72 -18.40
CA VAL A 14 -1.58 -5.55 -17.85
C VAL A 14 -1.02 -6.94 -17.68
N LEU A 15 -1.12 -7.49 -16.48
CA LEU A 15 -0.65 -8.83 -16.16
C LEU A 15 -1.82 -9.78 -15.93
N ASP A 16 -1.74 -10.96 -16.50
CA ASP A 16 -2.48 -12.15 -16.12
C ASP A 16 -1.58 -13.21 -15.47
N ARG A 17 -2.20 -14.29 -14.99
CA ARG A 17 -1.48 -15.35 -14.28
C ARG A 17 -0.44 -16.07 -15.15
N ASN A 18 -0.63 -16.10 -16.47
CA ASN A 18 0.33 -16.74 -17.38
C ASN A 18 1.55 -15.86 -17.59
N GLU A 19 1.38 -14.55 -17.71
CA GLU A 19 2.49 -13.59 -17.81
C GLU A 19 3.38 -13.63 -16.56
N GLY A 20 2.79 -13.84 -15.38
CA GLY A 20 3.53 -14.03 -14.13
C GLY A 20 4.46 -15.26 -14.09
N LYS A 21 4.27 -16.26 -14.95
CA LYS A 21 5.13 -17.47 -15.00
C LYS A 21 6.52 -17.22 -15.57
N CYS A 22 6.73 -16.08 -16.23
CA CYS A 22 8.00 -15.74 -16.87
C CYS A 22 9.13 -15.46 -15.86
N VAL A 23 8.78 -15.16 -14.60
CA VAL A 23 9.73 -14.79 -13.55
C VAL A 23 9.43 -15.59 -12.29
N GLU A 24 10.46 -16.19 -11.70
CA GLU A 24 10.33 -16.97 -10.48
C GLU A 24 9.76 -16.13 -9.33
N GLY A 25 8.83 -16.70 -8.55
CA GLY A 25 8.16 -16.02 -7.43
C GLY A 25 7.05 -15.03 -7.83
N MET A 26 6.93 -14.67 -9.10
CA MET A 26 5.94 -13.67 -9.53
C MET A 26 4.52 -14.23 -9.58
N VAL A 27 4.34 -15.53 -9.79
CA VAL A 27 3.00 -16.15 -9.76
C VAL A 27 2.38 -16.04 -8.37
N GLU A 28 3.17 -16.28 -7.32
CA GLU A 28 2.74 -16.21 -5.93
C GLU A 28 2.38 -14.78 -5.54
N ILE A 29 3.22 -13.81 -5.91
CA ILE A 29 2.96 -12.39 -5.70
C ILE A 29 1.71 -11.95 -6.47
N PHE A 30 1.59 -12.37 -7.73
CA PHE A 30 0.42 -12.09 -8.56
C PHE A 30 -0.87 -12.64 -7.92
N ASP A 31 -0.86 -13.90 -7.48
CA ASP A 31 -2.02 -14.54 -6.86
C ASP A 31 -2.43 -13.82 -5.56
N MET A 32 -1.47 -13.39 -4.74
CA MET A 32 -1.75 -12.58 -3.53
C MET A 32 -2.36 -11.22 -3.86
N LEU A 33 -1.83 -10.52 -4.86
CA LEU A 33 -2.36 -9.23 -5.30
C LEU A 33 -3.76 -9.38 -5.91
N LEU A 34 -3.97 -10.39 -6.74
CA LEU A 34 -5.24 -10.67 -7.38
C LEU A 34 -6.33 -11.02 -6.36
N ALA A 35 -6.01 -11.84 -5.35
CA ALA A 35 -6.93 -12.14 -4.25
C ALA A 35 -7.33 -10.86 -3.48
N THR A 36 -6.36 -9.98 -3.21
CA THR A 36 -6.60 -8.70 -2.52
C THR A 36 -7.51 -7.78 -3.33
N VAL A 37 -7.22 -7.58 -4.62
CA VAL A 37 -8.04 -6.75 -5.53
C VAL A 37 -9.43 -7.34 -5.68
N SER A 38 -9.56 -8.66 -5.78
CA SER A 38 -10.86 -9.35 -5.86
C SER A 38 -11.71 -9.06 -4.62
N ARG A 39 -11.10 -9.04 -3.43
CA ARG A 39 -11.80 -8.68 -2.19
C ARG A 39 -12.23 -7.21 -2.16
N PHE A 40 -11.40 -6.29 -2.68
CA PHE A 40 -11.79 -4.88 -2.81
C PHE A 40 -12.99 -4.68 -3.73
N ARG A 41 -13.03 -5.40 -4.87
CA ARG A 41 -14.18 -5.38 -5.78
C ARG A 41 -15.45 -5.92 -5.12
N LEU A 42 -15.33 -7.03 -4.39
CA LEU A 42 -16.45 -7.64 -3.66
C LEU A 42 -17.04 -6.69 -2.61
N LEU A 43 -16.17 -5.96 -1.89
CA LEU A 43 -16.57 -4.99 -0.88
C LEU A 43 -17.15 -3.70 -1.47
N LYS A 44 -16.98 -3.44 -2.77
CA LYS A 44 -17.40 -2.20 -3.44
C LYS A 44 -16.89 -0.94 -2.73
N LEU A 45 -15.59 -0.92 -2.42
CA LEU A 45 -14.97 0.18 -1.69
C LEU A 45 -15.24 1.53 -2.35
N GLN A 46 -15.63 2.50 -1.52
CA GLN A 46 -15.74 3.89 -1.92
C GLN A 46 -14.35 4.55 -1.95
N CYS A 47 -14.25 5.71 -2.59
CA CYS A 47 -12.99 6.43 -2.73
C CYS A 47 -12.37 6.79 -1.37
N GLU A 48 -13.20 7.21 -0.42
CA GLU A 48 -12.81 7.57 0.94
C GLU A 48 -12.24 6.36 1.69
N GLU A 49 -12.89 5.20 1.59
CA GLU A 49 -12.43 3.96 2.20
C GLU A 49 -11.09 3.51 1.62
N TYR A 50 -10.90 3.66 0.30
CA TYR A 50 -9.64 3.36 -0.35
C TYR A 50 -8.50 4.28 0.09
N ILE A 51 -8.76 5.59 0.24
CA ILE A 51 -7.78 6.55 0.77
C ILE A 51 -7.38 6.18 2.20
N CYS A 52 -8.36 5.84 3.05
CA CYS A 52 -8.12 5.36 4.41
C CYS A 52 -7.26 4.09 4.43
N LEU A 53 -7.56 3.11 3.58
CA LEU A 53 -6.76 1.88 3.47
C LEU A 53 -5.31 2.18 3.07
N LYS A 54 -5.07 3.11 2.13
CA LYS A 54 -3.71 3.53 1.78
C LYS A 54 -2.97 4.14 2.98
N ALA A 55 -3.64 4.98 3.78
CA ALA A 55 -3.05 5.55 4.98
C ALA A 55 -2.73 4.48 6.03
N ILE A 56 -3.64 3.54 6.27
CA ILE A 56 -3.43 2.40 7.17
C ILE A 56 -2.23 1.57 6.70
N ILE A 57 -2.16 1.18 5.43
CA ILE A 57 -1.03 0.42 4.87
C ILE A 57 0.29 1.18 5.04
N LEU A 58 0.30 2.49 4.77
CA LEU A 58 1.49 3.33 4.94
C LEU A 58 1.95 3.36 6.40
N LEU A 59 1.04 3.59 7.35
CA LEU A 59 1.35 3.62 8.78
C LEU A 59 1.82 2.26 9.31
N ASN A 60 1.29 1.15 8.76
CA ASN A 60 1.71 -0.21 9.09
C ASN A 60 2.98 -0.67 8.36
N SER A 61 3.54 0.13 7.44
CA SER A 61 4.70 -0.26 6.65
C SER A 61 6.03 -0.25 7.43
N GLY A 62 6.00 0.06 8.73
CA GLY A 62 7.19 0.07 9.59
C GLY A 62 8.18 1.21 9.28
N LYS A 63 7.78 2.20 8.47
CA LYS A 63 8.58 3.43 8.26
C LYS A 63 8.50 4.30 9.52
N SER A 64 9.32 3.99 10.51
CA SER A 64 9.53 4.82 11.69
C SER A 64 10.41 6.02 11.36
N GLU A 65 9.87 7.01 10.67
CA GLU A 65 10.45 8.37 10.63
C GLU A 65 9.33 9.40 10.78
N LEU A 66 8.59 9.30 11.88
CA LEU A 66 8.03 10.50 12.47
C LEU A 66 9.03 10.96 13.52
N HIS A 67 10.05 11.70 13.10
CA HIS A 67 10.77 12.57 14.03
C HIS A 67 9.74 13.55 14.58
N THR A 68 9.11 13.20 15.70
CA THR A 68 8.43 14.15 16.54
C THR A 68 9.50 15.09 17.06
N GLY A 69 9.70 16.19 16.33
CA GLY A 69 10.52 17.31 16.77
C GLY A 69 9.90 17.93 18.01
N VAL A 70 10.22 17.36 19.17
CA VAL A 70 10.08 18.01 20.47
C VAL A 70 11.37 17.73 21.24
N SER A 71 12.43 18.46 20.90
CA SER A 71 13.50 18.73 21.86
C SER A 71 13.08 19.98 22.62
N VAL A 72 12.29 19.83 23.70
CA VAL A 72 12.27 20.84 24.76
C VAL A 72 13.61 20.73 25.49
N ASN A 73 14.64 21.33 24.90
CA ASN A 73 15.87 21.59 25.63
C ASN A 73 15.62 22.78 26.55
N HIS A 74 15.37 22.45 27.80
CA HIS A 74 15.74 23.18 29.02
C HIS A 74 16.01 24.68 28.84
N MET A 75 15.06 25.51 29.29
CA MET A 75 15.27 26.95 29.51
C MET A 75 16.49 27.13 30.44
N PRO A 76 17.48 27.97 30.12
CA PRO A 76 18.52 28.29 31.09
C PRO A 76 17.87 29.02 32.28
N HIS A 77 18.07 28.47 33.48
CA HIS A 77 17.81 29.16 34.73
C HIS A 77 18.84 30.28 34.90
N ASP A 78 18.53 31.48 34.42
CA ASP A 78 19.14 32.71 34.95
C ASP A 78 18.23 33.25 36.06
N TYR A 79 18.50 32.85 37.29
CA TYR A 79 18.09 33.59 38.48
C TYR A 79 19.26 33.62 39.47
N HIS A 80 19.83 34.83 39.59
CA HIS A 80 20.84 35.33 40.54
C HIS A 80 22.32 35.05 40.28
#